data_AF-A0AAQ3NFT0-F1
#
_entry.id   AF-A0AAQ3NFT0-F1
#
_cell.length_a   1.000
_cell.length_b   1.000
_cell.length_c   1.000
_cell.angle_alpha   90.00
_cell.angle_beta   90.00
_cell.angle_gamma   90.00
#
_symmetry.space_group_name_H-M   'P 1'
#
loop_
_entity.id
_entity.type
_entity.pdbx_description
1 polymer ?
#
loop_
_entity_poly.entity_id
_entity_poly.type
_entity_poly.pdbx_seq_one_letter_code
_entity_poly.pdbx_strand_id
1 'polypeptide(L)'
;MSPVSFCTFLVVLLVYALSLQSSSAANLLYAENPADSPAEKLEGALLNAVVFVGLIALLTFPLVLLYYYNCTAFLRHYTRFSAFFVLASVGGSILLSLLQRFSTPVDSVTSLLLLFNFTDVGVLSVFALFSTIYSDVTVTKGNEFEDYFLKSELLMGIYEKGFERPSPIQKESIPIALTGSDILARAEKGPGKTAAFCIAALEKIDQDNNVIQVVILVPTPELALQTSQVCKELGKHLKIQVMVTTGGTSLTHDIIRLYQPVHLLIGTPGRILDLVKKGVCILKYCPMLVMDEADKLLSPEFQPSIEQLIPFLPRTRQIVMFSATFPVTVKDFKDRYLRKPNIINLMDELTLKGMGVGQVFWVLVGKGVRR
;
A
#
# COMPACT_ATOMS: atom_id res chain seq x y z
N MET A 1 0.11 -22.45 -1.11
CA MET A 1 -0.11 -23.21 -2.37
C MET A 1 0.26 -22.33 -3.54
N SER A 2 0.94 -22.86 -4.57
CA SER A 2 1.27 -22.08 -5.77
C SER A 2 -0.01 -21.63 -6.48
N PRO A 3 -0.03 -20.47 -7.18
CA PRO A 3 -1.19 -20.01 -7.96
C PRO A 3 -1.72 -21.08 -8.93
N VAL A 4 -0.82 -21.91 -9.44
CA VAL A 4 -1.12 -23.07 -10.29
C VAL A 4 -1.99 -24.10 -9.58
N SER A 5 -1.66 -24.44 -8.32
CA SER A 5 -2.42 -25.38 -7.50
C SER A 5 -3.83 -24.88 -7.18
N PHE A 6 -4.01 -23.56 -7.12
CA PHE A 6 -5.30 -22.94 -6.83
C PHE A 6 -6.20 -22.89 -8.08
N CYS A 7 -5.62 -22.61 -9.25
CA CYS A 7 -6.33 -22.70 -10.53
C CYS A 7 -6.77 -24.12 -10.87
N THR A 8 -5.91 -25.12 -10.66
CA THR A 8 -6.29 -26.53 -10.86
C THR A 8 -7.43 -26.95 -9.93
N PHE A 9 -7.47 -26.42 -8.70
CA PHE A 9 -8.54 -26.69 -7.75
C PHE A 9 -9.86 -26.01 -8.13
N LEU A 10 -9.82 -24.75 -8.60
CA LEU A 10 -11.01 -24.04 -9.06
C LEU A 10 -11.60 -24.63 -10.34
N VAL A 11 -10.75 -25.15 -11.23
CA VAL A 11 -11.16 -25.95 -12.40
C VAL A 11 -11.91 -27.21 -11.96
N VAL A 12 -11.36 -27.98 -11.02
CA VAL A 12 -11.99 -29.19 -10.50
C VAL A 12 -13.35 -28.86 -9.86
N LEU A 13 -13.43 -27.74 -9.15
CA LEU A 13 -14.66 -27.30 -8.48
C LEU A 13 -15.70 -26.74 -9.45
N LEU A 14 -15.28 -26.04 -10.51
CA LEU A 14 -16.17 -25.55 -11.56
C LEU A 14 -16.74 -26.72 -12.38
N VAL A 15 -15.94 -27.76 -12.63
CA VAL A 15 -16.40 -28.99 -13.26
C VAL A 15 -17.39 -29.73 -12.35
N TYR A 16 -17.10 -29.81 -11.06
CA TYR A 16 -18.00 -30.39 -10.06
C TYR A 16 -19.32 -29.60 -9.92
N ALA A 17 -19.26 -28.27 -10.05
CA ALA A 17 -20.45 -27.41 -10.00
C ALA A 17 -21.30 -27.55 -11.26
N LEU A 18 -20.69 -27.69 -12.43
CA LEU A 18 -21.40 -27.98 -13.68
C LEU A 18 -21.99 -29.41 -13.70
N SER A 19 -21.40 -30.35 -12.95
CA SER A 19 -21.98 -31.68 -12.72
C SER A 19 -23.07 -31.72 -11.65
N LEU A 20 -23.58 -30.59 -11.14
CA LEU A 20 -24.81 -30.62 -10.34
C LEU A 20 -26.07 -30.85 -11.20
N GLN A 21 -25.95 -30.84 -12.53
CA GLN A 21 -27.01 -31.20 -13.47
C GLN A 21 -26.89 -32.62 -14.06
N SER A 22 -25.79 -33.35 -13.83
CA SER A 22 -25.62 -34.75 -14.26
C SER A 22 -24.79 -35.54 -13.25
N SER A 23 -25.10 -36.81 -13.04
CA SER A 23 -24.72 -37.63 -11.87
C SER A 23 -23.20 -37.81 -11.59
N SER A 24 -22.30 -37.20 -12.38
CA SER A 24 -20.84 -37.33 -12.26
C SER A 24 -20.12 -36.19 -13.00
N ALA A 25 -19.00 -35.71 -12.43
CA ALA A 25 -18.07 -34.73 -13.04
C ALA A 25 -17.55 -35.12 -14.44
N ALA A 26 -17.67 -36.40 -14.82
CA ALA A 26 -17.25 -36.92 -16.12
C ALA A 26 -18.31 -36.76 -17.24
N ASN A 27 -19.56 -36.40 -16.92
CA ASN A 27 -20.70 -36.45 -17.84
C ASN A 27 -21.26 -35.06 -18.17
N LEU A 28 -20.41 -34.16 -18.66
CA LEU A 28 -20.73 -32.75 -18.90
C LEU A 28 -21.68 -32.52 -20.10
N LEU A 29 -21.65 -33.37 -21.12
CA LEU A 29 -22.49 -33.30 -22.33
C LEU A 29 -23.19 -34.62 -22.65
N TYR A 30 -22.51 -35.75 -22.41
CA TYR A 30 -23.07 -37.08 -22.60
C TYR A 30 -23.29 -37.76 -21.24
N ALA A 31 -24.52 -38.20 -20.97
CA ALA A 31 -24.87 -39.01 -19.81
C ALA A 31 -25.08 -40.45 -20.28
N GLU A 32 -24.21 -41.38 -19.84
CA GLU A 32 -24.29 -42.78 -20.24
C GLU A 32 -25.63 -43.42 -19.84
N ASN A 33 -26.33 -44.02 -20.81
CA ASN A 33 -27.51 -44.83 -20.57
C ASN A 33 -27.11 -46.33 -20.62
N PRO A 34 -27.69 -47.20 -19.80
CA PRO A 34 -27.33 -48.62 -19.78
C PRO A 34 -27.69 -49.37 -21.08
N ALA A 35 -28.49 -48.76 -21.96
CA ALA A 35 -28.89 -49.32 -23.26
C ALA A 35 -27.94 -48.97 -24.43
N ASP A 36 -26.94 -48.10 -24.23
CA ASP A 36 -26.09 -47.60 -25.32
C ASP A 36 -25.03 -48.63 -25.75
N SER A 37 -24.70 -48.63 -27.03
CA SER A 37 -23.66 -49.49 -27.58
C SER A 37 -22.26 -49.08 -27.08
N PRO A 38 -21.28 -50.00 -27.01
CA PRO A 38 -19.93 -49.66 -26.54
C PRO A 38 -19.22 -48.61 -27.40
N ALA A 39 -19.60 -48.46 -28.68
CA ALA A 39 -19.07 -47.41 -29.55
C ALA A 39 -19.60 -46.02 -29.17
N GLU A 40 -20.90 -45.89 -28.88
CA GLU A 40 -21.53 -44.62 -28.47
C GLU A 40 -21.02 -44.14 -27.11
N LYS A 41 -20.75 -45.07 -26.18
CA LYS A 41 -20.12 -44.75 -24.89
C LYS A 41 -18.72 -44.20 -25.04
N LEU A 42 -17.93 -44.77 -25.95
CA LEU A 42 -16.57 -44.30 -26.23
C LEU A 42 -16.58 -42.91 -26.88
N GLU A 43 -17.49 -42.67 -27.82
CA GLU A 43 -17.63 -41.37 -28.48
C GLU A 43 -18.10 -40.28 -27.51
N GLY A 44 -19.09 -40.59 -26.65
CA GLY A 44 -19.55 -39.71 -25.59
C GLY A 44 -18.47 -39.35 -24.57
N ALA A 45 -17.66 -40.34 -24.17
CA ALA A 45 -16.52 -40.13 -23.27
C ALA A 45 -15.44 -39.24 -23.91
N LEU A 46 -15.16 -39.42 -25.20
CA LEU A 46 -14.20 -38.59 -25.94
C LEU A 46 -14.69 -37.15 -26.08
N LEU A 47 -15.98 -36.95 -26.36
CA LEU A 47 -16.59 -35.62 -26.46
C LEU A 47 -16.53 -34.88 -25.11
N ASN A 48 -16.87 -35.56 -24.01
CA ASN A 48 -16.76 -35.01 -22.66
C ASN A 48 -15.30 -34.64 -22.32
N ALA A 49 -14.33 -35.47 -22.70
CA ALA A 49 -12.90 -35.21 -22.47
C ALA A 49 -12.39 -33.98 -23.25
N VAL A 50 -12.77 -33.85 -24.52
CA VAL A 50 -12.38 -32.69 -25.36
C VAL A 50 -12.94 -31.39 -24.79
N VAL A 51 -14.21 -31.39 -24.37
CA VAL A 51 -14.85 -30.21 -23.78
C VAL A 51 -14.21 -29.82 -22.46
N PHE A 52 -13.89 -30.81 -21.62
CA PHE A 52 -13.17 -30.58 -20.37
C PHE A 52 -11.80 -29.94 -20.61
N VAL A 53 -11.02 -30.46 -21.56
CA VAL A 53 -9.71 -29.88 -21.93
C VAL A 53 -9.86 -28.45 -22.48
N GLY A 54 -10.87 -28.19 -23.31
CA GLY A 54 -11.15 -26.85 -23.83
C GLY A 54 -11.50 -25.83 -22.75
N LEU A 55 -12.28 -26.25 -21.75
CA LEU A 55 -12.69 -25.40 -20.63
C LEU A 55 -11.51 -25.05 -19.71
N ILE A 56 -10.62 -26.01 -19.48
CA ILE A 56 -9.34 -25.79 -18.76
C ILE A 56 -8.47 -24.79 -19.52
N ALA A 57 -8.31 -24.97 -20.83
CA ALA A 57 -7.50 -24.08 -21.64
C ALA A 57 -8.04 -22.64 -21.60
N LEU A 58 -9.36 -22.46 -21.70
CA LEU A 58 -10.00 -21.15 -21.69
C LEU A 58 -9.85 -20.42 -20.34
N LEU A 59 -9.84 -21.14 -19.22
CA LEU A 59 -9.64 -20.57 -17.89
C LEU A 59 -8.17 -20.31 -17.56
N THR A 60 -7.28 -21.21 -17.95
CA THR A 60 -5.86 -21.13 -17.58
C THR A 60 -5.06 -20.20 -18.48
N PHE A 61 -5.40 -20.10 -19.76
CA PHE A 61 -4.69 -19.27 -20.74
C PHE A 61 -4.68 -17.76 -20.40
N PRO A 62 -5.82 -17.12 -20.02
CA PRO A 62 -5.82 -15.70 -19.63
C PRO A 62 -5.01 -15.45 -18.36
N LEU A 63 -5.00 -16.41 -17.43
CA LEU A 63 -4.25 -16.33 -16.16
C LEU A 63 -2.74 -16.40 -16.39
N VAL A 64 -2.29 -17.28 -17.29
CA VAL A 64 -0.88 -17.34 -17.72
C VAL A 64 -0.50 -16.06 -18.46
N LEU A 65 -1.38 -15.51 -19.29
CA LEU A 65 -1.15 -14.26 -20.01
C LEU A 65 -1.02 -13.06 -19.04
N LEU A 66 -1.90 -12.95 -18.04
CA LEU A 66 -1.84 -11.92 -16.99
C LEU A 66 -0.58 -12.03 -16.13
N TYR A 67 -0.09 -13.25 -15.89
CA TYR A 67 1.17 -13.48 -15.20
C TYR A 67 2.36 -13.01 -16.04
N TYR A 68 2.36 -13.33 -17.33
CA TYR A 68 3.39 -12.91 -18.28
C TYR A 68 3.47 -11.38 -18.44
N TYR A 69 2.33 -10.67 -18.41
CA TYR A 69 2.29 -9.20 -18.47
C TYR A 69 2.51 -8.49 -17.11
N ASN A 70 3.01 -9.20 -16.10
CA ASN A 70 3.40 -8.63 -14.80
C ASN A 70 2.25 -7.96 -14.01
N CYS A 71 1.00 -8.39 -14.23
CA CYS A 71 -0.18 -7.94 -13.47
C CYS A 71 -0.27 -8.61 -12.08
N THR A 72 0.81 -8.54 -11.31
CA THR A 72 0.99 -9.26 -10.04
C THR A 72 0.01 -8.85 -8.95
N ALA A 73 -0.43 -7.58 -8.95
CA ALA A 73 -1.47 -7.10 -8.05
C ALA A 73 -2.81 -7.81 -8.32
N PHE A 74 -3.26 -7.84 -9.58
CA PHE A 74 -4.52 -8.48 -9.96
C PHE A 74 -4.54 -9.97 -9.63
N LEU A 75 -3.46 -10.70 -9.94
CA LEU A 75 -3.35 -12.14 -9.64
C LEU A 75 -3.38 -12.44 -8.13
N ARG A 76 -2.76 -11.58 -7.31
CA ARG A 76 -2.80 -11.70 -5.84
C ARG A 76 -4.21 -11.47 -5.28
N HIS A 77 -4.99 -10.58 -5.89
CA HIS A 77 -6.38 -10.35 -5.52
C HIS A 77 -7.31 -11.47 -6.03
N TYR A 78 -7.09 -11.96 -7.25
CA TYR A 78 -7.86 -13.06 -7.84
C TYR A 78 -7.72 -14.36 -7.04
N THR A 79 -6.49 -14.71 -6.64
CA THR A 79 -6.22 -15.90 -5.82
C THR A 79 -6.87 -15.85 -4.44
N ARG A 80 -6.94 -14.67 -3.80
CA ARG A 80 -7.64 -14.48 -2.51
C ARG A 80 -9.17 -14.56 -2.67
N PHE A 81 -9.71 -13.95 -3.72
CA PHE A 81 -11.14 -14.01 -4.04
C PHE A 81 -11.59 -15.44 -4.40
N SER A 82 -10.79 -16.13 -5.22
CA SER A 82 -10.98 -17.53 -5.63
C SER A 82 -11.00 -18.49 -4.44
N ALA A 83 -10.06 -18.35 -3.49
CA ALA A 83 -10.04 -19.14 -2.26
C ALA A 83 -11.31 -19.00 -1.43
N PHE A 84 -11.83 -17.77 -1.32
CA PHE A 84 -13.03 -17.48 -0.57
C PHE A 84 -14.28 -18.02 -1.27
N PHE A 85 -14.41 -17.84 -2.59
CA PHE A 85 -15.52 -18.39 -3.37
C PHE A 85 -15.59 -19.91 -3.26
N VAL A 86 -14.43 -20.59 -3.30
CA VAL A 86 -14.35 -22.03 -3.11
C VAL A 86 -14.76 -22.43 -1.69
N LEU A 87 -14.23 -21.78 -0.65
CA LEU A 87 -14.63 -22.07 0.72
C LEU A 87 -16.12 -21.80 0.98
N ALA A 88 -16.69 -20.77 0.36
CA ALA A 88 -18.13 -20.47 0.42
C ALA A 88 -18.97 -21.53 -0.30
N SER A 89 -18.53 -22.00 -1.48
CA SER A 89 -19.22 -23.07 -2.23
C SER A 89 -19.16 -24.41 -1.49
N VAL A 90 -18.02 -24.75 -0.90
CA VAL A 90 -17.82 -25.97 -0.10
C VAL A 90 -18.62 -25.85 1.22
N GLY A 91 -18.58 -24.69 1.88
CA GLY A 91 -19.38 -24.41 3.08
C GLY A 91 -20.89 -24.52 2.82
N GLY A 92 -21.37 -24.05 1.67
CA GLY A 92 -22.76 -24.20 1.24
C GLY A 92 -23.17 -25.67 1.06
N SER A 93 -22.31 -26.49 0.45
CA SER A 93 -22.57 -27.93 0.29
C SER A 93 -22.58 -28.70 1.62
N ILE A 94 -21.74 -28.30 2.59
CA ILE A 94 -21.72 -28.85 3.95
C ILE A 94 -22.98 -28.43 4.72
N LEU A 95 -23.42 -27.18 4.59
CA LEU A 95 -24.64 -26.67 5.20
C LEU A 95 -25.90 -27.38 4.66
N LEU A 96 -25.97 -27.60 3.35
CA LEU A 96 -27.01 -28.41 2.70
C LEU A 96 -27.01 -29.87 3.19
N SER A 97 -25.83 -30.47 3.32
CA SER A 97 -25.68 -31.84 3.83
C SER A 97 -26.11 -31.96 5.30
N LEU A 98 -25.85 -30.92 6.12
CA LEU A 98 -26.30 -30.86 7.50
C LEU A 98 -27.81 -30.64 7.61
N LEU A 99 -28.39 -29.75 6.79
CA LEU A 99 -29.85 -29.51 6.75
C LEU A 99 -30.62 -30.77 6.33
N GLN A 100 -30.12 -31.51 5.32
CA GLN A 100 -30.68 -32.80 4.93
C GLN A 100 -30.61 -33.84 6.06
N ARG A 101 -29.58 -33.79 6.90
CA ARG A 101 -29.42 -34.71 8.04
C ARG A 101 -30.33 -34.38 9.23
N PHE A 102 -30.78 -33.13 9.36
CA PHE A 102 -31.66 -32.69 10.44
C PHE A 102 -33.15 -32.64 10.08
N SER A 103 -33.55 -33.09 8.88
CA SER A 103 -34.96 -33.20 8.45
C SER A 103 -35.79 -31.92 8.63
N THR A 104 -35.17 -30.74 8.48
CA THR A 104 -35.90 -29.47 8.50
C THR A 104 -36.51 -29.22 7.12
N PRO A 105 -37.83 -28.96 7.00
CA PRO A 105 -38.46 -28.68 5.72
C PRO A 105 -38.07 -27.26 5.31
N VAL A 106 -37.06 -27.15 4.44
CA VAL A 106 -36.62 -25.88 3.87
C VAL A 106 -36.93 -25.90 2.39
N ASP A 107 -37.87 -25.06 1.96
CA ASP A 107 -38.21 -24.93 0.54
C ASP A 107 -36.98 -24.48 -0.27
N SER A 108 -36.91 -24.92 -1.53
CA SER A 108 -35.77 -24.64 -2.43
C SER A 108 -35.45 -23.15 -2.56
N VAL A 109 -36.47 -22.29 -2.47
CA VAL A 109 -36.36 -20.83 -2.49
C VAL A 109 -35.69 -20.29 -1.21
N THR A 110 -35.99 -20.87 -0.06
CA THR A 110 -35.46 -20.47 1.26
C THR A 110 -33.99 -20.89 1.41
N SER A 111 -33.62 -22.06 0.87
CA SER A 111 -32.23 -22.52 0.80
C SER A 111 -31.38 -21.64 -0.13
N LEU A 112 -31.94 -21.23 -1.28
CA LEU A 112 -31.29 -20.32 -2.22
C LEU A 112 -31.07 -18.93 -1.59
N LEU A 113 -32.06 -18.40 -0.88
CA LEU A 113 -31.97 -17.13 -0.14
C LEU A 113 -30.93 -17.18 0.99
N LEU A 114 -30.79 -18.30 1.69
CA LEU A 114 -29.77 -18.48 2.73
C LEU A 114 -28.35 -18.53 2.14
N LEU A 115 -28.16 -19.23 1.02
CA LEU A 115 -26.87 -19.30 0.33
C LEU A 115 -26.47 -17.97 -0.30
N PHE A 116 -27.43 -17.24 -0.88
CA PHE A 116 -27.22 -15.91 -1.46
C PHE A 116 -26.87 -14.89 -0.38
N ASN A 117 -27.57 -14.90 0.76
CA ASN A 117 -27.22 -14.04 1.90
C ASN A 117 -25.83 -14.36 2.46
N PHE A 118 -25.39 -15.63 2.49
CA PHE A 118 -24.06 -15.97 3.01
C PHE A 118 -22.93 -15.50 2.08
N THR A 119 -23.16 -15.49 0.76
CA THR A 119 -22.19 -15.00 -0.23
C THR A 119 -22.16 -13.48 -0.27
N ASP A 120 -23.32 -12.81 -0.26
CA ASP A 120 -23.39 -11.35 -0.23
C ASP A 120 -22.87 -10.77 1.08
N VAL A 121 -23.23 -11.35 2.24
CA VAL A 121 -22.67 -10.96 3.54
C VAL A 121 -21.17 -11.29 3.60
N GLY A 122 -20.71 -12.37 2.95
CA GLY A 122 -19.30 -12.68 2.78
C GLY A 122 -18.55 -11.60 1.98
N VAL A 123 -19.08 -11.21 0.82
CA VAL A 123 -18.49 -10.16 -0.04
C VAL A 123 -18.58 -8.79 0.63
N LEU A 124 -19.72 -8.44 1.23
CA LEU A 124 -19.91 -7.22 2.01
C LEU A 124 -19.03 -7.21 3.25
N SER A 125 -18.80 -8.32 3.93
CA SER A 125 -17.89 -8.38 5.08
C SER A 125 -16.44 -8.24 4.67
N VAL A 126 -16.02 -8.68 3.47
CA VAL A 126 -14.67 -8.47 2.95
C VAL A 126 -14.47 -7.05 2.43
N PHE A 127 -15.48 -6.46 1.77
CA PHE A 127 -15.45 -5.04 1.41
C PHE A 127 -15.56 -4.13 2.64
N ALA A 128 -16.32 -4.54 3.66
CA ALA A 128 -16.34 -3.90 4.96
C ALA A 128 -15.00 -4.11 5.66
N LEU A 129 -14.37 -5.29 5.64
CA LEU A 129 -13.03 -5.52 6.18
C LEU A 129 -12.00 -4.69 5.43
N PHE A 130 -12.13 -4.48 4.12
CA PHE A 130 -11.24 -3.64 3.34
C PHE A 130 -11.47 -2.14 3.64
N SER A 131 -12.73 -1.73 3.75
CA SER A 131 -13.10 -0.39 4.23
C SER A 131 -12.66 -0.17 5.67
N THR A 132 -12.70 -1.22 6.50
CA THR A 132 -12.30 -1.24 7.91
C THR A 132 -10.78 -1.28 8.03
N ILE A 133 -10.03 -1.98 7.17
CA ILE A 133 -8.56 -1.96 7.15
C ILE A 133 -8.06 -0.61 6.62
N TYR A 134 -8.67 -0.09 5.55
CA TYR A 134 -8.33 1.23 5.03
C TYR A 134 -8.74 2.33 6.02
N SER A 135 -9.90 2.18 6.67
CA SER A 135 -10.28 3.08 7.75
C SER A 135 -9.44 2.86 9.00
N ASP A 136 -9.03 1.64 9.36
CA ASP A 136 -8.25 1.32 10.57
C ASP A 136 -6.84 1.85 10.44
N VAL A 137 -6.22 1.85 9.26
CA VAL A 137 -4.96 2.57 9.05
C VAL A 137 -5.14 4.08 9.28
N THR A 138 -6.35 4.62 9.08
CA THR A 138 -6.68 6.05 9.33
C THR A 138 -7.37 6.33 10.68
N VAL A 139 -7.84 5.30 11.41
CA VAL A 139 -8.70 5.39 12.61
C VAL A 139 -8.07 4.70 13.82
N THR A 140 -7.09 3.82 13.64
CA THR A 140 -6.20 3.46 14.73
C THR A 140 -5.33 4.67 15.01
N LYS A 141 -5.65 5.36 16.12
CA LYS A 141 -4.60 6.00 16.92
C LYS A 141 -3.69 4.88 17.42
N GLY A 142 -2.88 4.33 16.51
CA GLY A 142 -2.01 3.17 16.73
C GLY A 142 -1.15 3.41 17.95
N ASN A 143 -1.09 2.42 18.84
CA ASN A 143 -0.29 2.53 20.04
C ASN A 143 1.13 2.06 19.80
N GLU A 144 1.34 1.22 18.77
CA GLU A 144 2.59 0.50 18.51
C GLU A 144 2.94 0.53 17.01
N PHE A 145 4.16 0.14 16.64
CA PHE A 145 4.62 0.20 15.24
C PHE A 145 4.10 -0.96 14.40
N GLU A 146 3.72 -2.07 15.03
CA GLU A 146 3.12 -3.26 14.41
C GLU A 146 1.80 -2.94 13.72
N ASP A 147 1.05 -1.96 14.26
CA ASP A 147 -0.23 -1.52 13.73
C ASP A 147 -0.11 -0.94 12.30
N TYR A 148 1.11 -0.56 11.88
CA TYR A 148 1.37 0.02 10.55
C TYR A 148 1.67 -1.01 9.46
N PHE A 149 1.70 -2.31 9.78
CA PHE A 149 1.97 -3.41 8.83
C PHE A 149 3.27 -3.24 8.03
N LEU A 150 4.32 -2.74 8.69
CA LEU A 150 5.64 -2.55 8.10
C LEU A 150 6.35 -3.89 7.85
N LYS A 151 7.35 -3.90 6.97
CA LYS A 151 8.27 -5.04 6.78
C LYS A 151 8.89 -5.46 8.12
N SER A 152 8.97 -6.76 8.36
CA SER A 152 9.51 -7.31 9.61
C SER A 152 10.97 -6.87 9.85
N GLU A 153 11.76 -6.76 8.79
CA GLU A 153 13.14 -6.27 8.83
C GLU A 153 13.23 -4.79 9.23
N LEU A 154 12.26 -3.99 8.80
CA LEU A 154 12.17 -2.57 9.16
C LEU A 154 11.72 -2.41 10.63
N LEU A 155 10.73 -3.19 11.07
CA LEU A 155 10.31 -3.21 12.48
C LEU A 155 11.47 -3.56 13.41
N MET A 156 12.29 -4.56 13.04
CA MET A 156 13.48 -4.92 13.80
C MET A 156 14.47 -3.75 13.90
N GLY A 157 14.70 -3.01 12.82
CA GLY A 157 15.56 -1.82 12.83
C GLY A 157 14.98 -0.66 13.65
N ILE A 158 13.65 -0.48 13.66
CA ILE A 158 12.96 0.51 14.50
C ILE A 158 13.20 0.21 15.99
N TYR A 159 13.03 -1.04 16.41
CA TYR A 159 13.23 -1.44 17.79
C TYR A 159 14.70 -1.43 18.23
N GLU A 160 15.63 -1.87 17.37
CA GLU A 160 17.08 -1.78 17.67
C GLU A 160 17.56 -0.35 17.85
N LYS A 161 16.92 0.60 17.15
CA LYS A 161 17.19 2.03 17.33
C LYS A 161 16.65 2.60 18.66
N GLY A 162 15.83 1.83 19.38
CA GLY A 162 15.25 2.22 20.66
C GLY A 162 13.90 2.94 20.55
N PHE A 163 13.21 2.84 19.40
CA PHE A 163 11.85 3.35 19.28
C PHE A 163 10.86 2.30 19.79
N GLU A 164 10.41 2.44 21.03
CA GLU A 164 9.40 1.54 21.61
C GLU A 164 7.98 1.87 21.14
N ARG A 165 7.64 3.16 21.04
CA ARG A 165 6.31 3.63 20.63
C ARG A 165 6.39 4.81 19.68
N PRO A 166 5.45 4.92 18.72
CA PRO A 166 5.42 6.04 17.80
C PRO A 166 5.04 7.34 18.53
N SER A 167 5.84 8.39 18.32
CA SER A 167 5.55 9.76 18.73
C SER A 167 4.28 10.31 18.05
N PRO A 168 3.64 11.38 18.56
CA PRO A 168 2.42 11.93 17.96
C PRO A 168 2.56 12.23 16.46
N ILE A 169 3.69 12.77 16.03
CA ILE A 169 3.93 13.03 14.60
C ILE A 169 4.06 11.74 13.78
N GLN A 170 4.69 10.70 14.33
CA GLN A 170 4.79 9.40 13.67
C GLN A 170 3.42 8.75 13.55
N LYS A 171 2.60 8.80 14.61
CA LYS A 171 1.25 8.26 14.62
C LYS A 171 0.35 8.84 13.53
N GLU A 172 0.42 10.15 13.35
CA GLU A 172 -0.41 10.83 12.34
C GLU A 172 0.19 10.68 10.93
N SER A 173 1.51 10.80 10.77
CA SER A 173 2.12 10.93 9.44
C SER A 173 2.52 9.61 8.77
N ILE A 174 2.96 8.60 9.51
CA ILE A 174 3.37 7.30 8.94
C ILE A 174 2.22 6.64 8.16
N PRO A 175 1.04 6.37 8.76
CA PRO A 175 -0.03 5.67 8.05
C PRO A 175 -0.46 6.42 6.79
N ILE A 176 -0.61 7.75 6.89
CA ILE A 176 -0.95 8.60 5.74
C ILE A 176 0.14 8.51 4.66
N ALA A 177 1.41 8.53 5.04
CA ALA A 177 2.51 8.46 4.08
C ALA A 177 2.53 7.12 3.34
N LEU A 178 2.23 6.03 4.04
CA LEU A 178 2.12 4.69 3.47
C LEU A 178 1.02 4.59 2.41
N THR A 179 -0.10 5.32 2.55
CA THR A 179 -1.18 5.35 1.54
C THR A 179 -0.77 5.94 0.19
N GLY A 180 0.29 6.76 0.14
CA GLY A 180 0.67 7.48 -1.09
C GLY A 180 0.11 8.88 -1.21
N SER A 181 -0.64 9.35 -0.22
CA SER A 181 -1.16 10.71 -0.18
C SER A 181 -0.06 11.74 0.09
N ASP A 182 -0.16 12.92 -0.53
CA ASP A 182 0.71 14.03 -0.20
C ASP A 182 0.48 14.50 1.25
N ILE A 183 1.54 14.99 1.88
CA ILE A 183 1.51 15.42 3.29
C ILE A 183 2.16 16.79 3.42
N LEU A 184 1.52 17.66 4.20
CA LEU A 184 2.14 18.83 4.78
C LEU A 184 2.03 18.75 6.30
N ALA A 185 3.13 18.40 6.95
CA ALA A 185 3.18 18.21 8.39
C ALA A 185 3.90 19.37 9.10
N ARG A 186 3.23 19.96 10.09
CA ARG A 186 3.79 20.90 11.05
C ARG A 186 4.17 20.19 12.33
N ALA A 187 5.45 20.18 12.66
CA ALA A 187 5.96 19.61 13.90
C ALA A 187 7.20 20.36 14.38
N GLU A 188 7.41 20.39 15.69
CA GLU A 188 8.65 20.90 16.28
C GLU A 188 9.87 20.09 15.81
N LYS A 189 11.04 20.72 15.92
CA LYS A 189 12.29 20.02 15.63
C LYS A 189 12.50 18.90 16.63
N GLY A 190 12.73 17.69 16.13
CA GLY A 190 13.03 16.55 16.97
C GLY A 190 13.23 15.27 16.17
N PRO A 191 13.85 14.25 16.78
CA PRO A 191 14.20 12.99 16.11
C PRO A 191 12.97 12.22 15.60
N GLY A 192 11.80 12.42 16.23
CA GLY A 192 10.54 11.78 15.81
C GLY A 192 10.10 12.17 14.39
N LYS A 193 10.37 13.42 13.97
CA LYS A 193 10.02 13.91 12.63
C LYS A 193 10.83 13.20 11.55
N THR A 194 12.15 13.14 11.74
CA THR A 194 13.07 12.48 10.81
C THR A 194 12.75 11.00 10.69
N ALA A 195 12.56 10.32 11.82
CA ALA A 195 12.19 8.91 11.80
C ALA A 195 10.83 8.66 11.11
N ALA A 196 9.83 9.55 11.25
CA ALA A 196 8.54 9.36 10.61
C ALA A 196 8.63 9.22 9.09
N PHE A 197 9.29 10.17 8.41
CA PHE A 197 9.43 10.08 6.96
C PHE A 197 10.47 9.03 6.53
N CYS A 198 11.49 8.75 7.34
CA CYS A 198 12.45 7.70 7.03
C CYS A 198 11.80 6.31 7.04
N ILE A 199 10.95 6.03 8.03
CA ILE A 199 10.18 4.78 8.12
C ILE A 199 9.30 4.62 6.88
N ALA A 200 8.51 5.65 6.56
CA ALA A 200 7.64 5.61 5.38
C ALA A 200 8.43 5.44 4.05
N ALA A 201 9.58 6.12 3.93
CA ALA A 201 10.45 6.00 2.76
C ALA A 201 11.02 4.58 2.61
N LEU A 202 11.59 4.02 3.67
CA LEU A 202 12.19 2.68 3.66
C LEU A 202 11.15 1.59 3.40
N GLU A 203 9.95 1.74 3.96
CA GLU A 203 8.85 0.80 3.74
C GLU A 203 8.44 0.76 2.27
N LYS A 204 8.37 1.91 1.59
CA LYS A 204 7.94 1.96 0.19
C LYS A 204 8.98 1.49 -0.83
N ILE A 205 10.24 1.40 -0.45
CA ILE A 205 11.31 0.99 -1.38
C ILE A 205 11.20 -0.51 -1.67
N ASP A 206 11.16 -0.85 -2.96
CA ASP A 206 11.39 -2.19 -3.46
C ASP A 206 12.90 -2.45 -3.57
N GLN A 207 13.41 -3.44 -2.84
CA GLN A 207 14.84 -3.73 -2.73
C GLN A 207 15.40 -4.44 -3.97
N ASP A 208 14.53 -5.06 -4.76
CA ASP A 208 14.94 -5.80 -5.95
C ASP A 208 15.01 -4.90 -7.19
N ASN A 209 14.46 -3.69 -7.10
CA ASN A 209 14.45 -2.71 -8.18
C ASN A 209 15.55 -1.65 -7.99
N ASN A 210 16.67 -1.85 -8.70
CA ASN A 210 17.88 -1.03 -8.64
C ASN A 210 17.74 0.36 -9.31
N VAL A 211 16.73 1.13 -8.92
CA VAL A 211 16.50 2.51 -9.35
C VAL A 211 16.25 3.40 -8.13
N ILE A 212 16.47 4.71 -8.30
CA ILE A 212 16.15 5.68 -7.25
C ILE A 212 14.63 5.78 -7.14
N GLN A 213 14.10 5.35 -6.00
CA GLN A 213 12.66 5.31 -5.71
C GLN A 213 12.23 6.43 -4.75
N VAL A 214 13.15 6.92 -3.93
CA VAL A 214 12.90 7.99 -2.98
C VAL A 214 14.03 9.02 -3.02
N VAL A 215 13.65 10.30 -3.03
CA VAL A 215 14.55 11.43 -2.84
C VAL A 215 14.16 12.18 -1.57
N ILE A 216 15.13 12.41 -0.68
CA ILE A 216 14.96 13.27 0.50
C ILE A 216 15.80 14.53 0.32
N LEU A 217 15.12 15.67 0.21
CA LEU A 217 15.74 16.99 0.16
C LEU A 217 15.89 17.55 1.55
N VAL A 218 17.07 18.08 1.83
CA VAL A 218 17.42 18.76 3.09
C VAL A 218 18.20 20.05 2.81
N PRO A 219 18.08 21.10 3.65
CA PRO A 219 18.71 22.40 3.39
C PRO A 219 20.23 22.40 3.59
N THR A 220 20.80 21.54 4.45
CA THR A 220 22.24 21.56 4.77
C THR A 220 22.92 20.20 4.61
N PRO A 221 24.24 20.17 4.32
CA PRO A 221 25.00 18.93 4.22
C PRO A 221 25.00 18.09 5.50
N GLU A 222 25.05 18.73 6.66
CA GLU A 222 25.09 18.06 7.97
C GLU A 222 23.79 17.31 8.22
N LEU A 223 22.65 17.94 7.88
CA LEU A 223 21.35 17.31 8.01
C LEU A 223 21.19 16.13 7.02
N ALA A 224 21.84 16.19 5.86
CA ALA A 224 21.86 15.08 4.90
C ALA A 224 22.57 13.86 5.50
N LEU A 225 23.72 14.06 6.12
CA LEU A 225 24.48 13.00 6.79
C LEU A 225 23.71 12.42 7.97
N GLN A 226 23.13 13.27 8.83
CA GLN A 226 22.31 12.84 9.96
C GLN A 226 21.11 12.01 9.50
N THR A 227 20.37 12.50 8.49
CA THR A 227 19.22 11.77 7.93
C THR A 227 19.66 10.43 7.34
N SER A 228 20.81 10.38 6.67
CA SER A 228 21.34 9.12 6.13
C SER A 228 21.72 8.10 7.19
N GLN A 229 22.24 8.54 8.34
CA GLN A 229 22.52 7.67 9.48
C GLN A 229 21.21 7.10 10.02
N VAL A 230 20.18 7.94 10.15
CA VAL A 230 18.85 7.49 10.57
C VAL A 230 18.29 6.43 9.62
N CYS A 231 18.38 6.64 8.30
CA CYS A 231 17.94 5.65 7.32
C CYS A 231 18.73 4.34 7.39
N LYS A 232 20.06 4.40 7.60
CA LYS A 232 20.92 3.22 7.68
C LYS A 232 20.67 2.40 8.95
N GLU A 233 20.40 3.06 10.07
CA GLU A 233 20.08 2.40 11.34
C GLU A 233 18.70 1.73 11.27
N LEU A 234 17.68 2.46 10.81
CA LEU A 234 16.32 1.93 10.65
C LEU A 234 16.27 0.81 9.60
N GLY A 235 16.99 0.99 8.49
CA GLY A 235 17.05 0.04 7.39
C GLY A 235 18.18 -0.98 7.49
N LYS A 236 18.78 -1.17 8.67
CA LYS A 236 19.97 -2.03 8.87
C LYS A 236 19.81 -3.45 8.33
N HIS A 237 18.58 -3.98 8.40
CA HIS A 237 18.22 -5.32 7.95
C HIS A 237 17.61 -5.35 6.54
N LEU A 238 17.46 -4.18 5.91
CA LEU A 238 17.02 -4.04 4.53
C LEU A 238 18.26 -3.94 3.62
N LYS A 239 18.19 -4.53 2.43
CA LYS A 239 19.21 -4.41 1.38
C LYS A 239 19.06 -3.10 0.58
N ILE A 240 18.71 -2.01 1.27
CA ILE A 240 18.49 -0.69 0.67
C ILE A 240 19.81 0.07 0.58
N GLN A 241 20.15 0.49 -0.63
CA GLN A 241 21.32 1.32 -0.88
C GLN A 241 20.97 2.81 -0.73
N VAL A 242 21.54 3.44 0.30
CA VAL A 242 21.39 4.87 0.60
C VAL A 242 22.61 5.66 0.12
N MET A 243 22.40 6.71 -0.66
CA MET A 243 23.44 7.64 -1.11
C MET A 243 23.18 9.04 -0.56
N VAL A 244 24.26 9.72 -0.16
CA VAL A 244 24.23 11.14 0.22
C VAL A 244 25.00 11.95 -0.82
N THR A 245 24.44 13.07 -1.27
CA THR A 245 25.12 14.01 -2.17
C THR A 245 24.82 15.45 -1.80
N THR A 246 25.87 16.27 -1.64
CA THR A 246 25.75 17.64 -1.13
C THR A 246 26.73 18.58 -1.84
N GLY A 247 26.57 19.89 -1.65
CA GLY A 247 27.64 20.83 -1.96
C GLY A 247 28.93 20.46 -1.20
N GLY A 248 30.10 20.72 -1.79
CA GLY A 248 31.41 20.48 -1.16
C GLY A 248 32.01 19.08 -1.35
N THR A 249 31.25 18.06 -1.75
CA THR A 249 31.81 16.74 -2.13
C THR A 249 32.23 16.71 -3.59
N SER A 250 33.21 15.87 -3.94
CA SER A 250 33.64 15.70 -5.33
C SER A 250 32.49 15.18 -6.20
N LEU A 251 32.13 15.96 -7.23
CA LEU A 251 31.11 15.55 -8.20
C LEU A 251 31.50 14.24 -8.89
N THR A 252 32.78 14.02 -9.16
CA THR A 252 33.29 12.79 -9.77
C THR A 252 33.01 11.57 -8.89
N HIS A 253 33.16 11.68 -7.56
CA HIS A 253 32.82 10.58 -6.65
C HIS A 253 31.32 10.29 -6.62
N ASP A 254 30.47 11.32 -6.66
CA ASP A 254 29.02 11.14 -6.76
C ASP A 254 28.63 10.42 -8.06
N ILE A 255 29.24 10.81 -9.18
CA ILE A 255 29.03 10.17 -10.48
C ILE A 255 29.46 8.70 -10.44
N ILE A 256 30.65 8.40 -9.92
CA ILE A 256 31.14 7.02 -9.75
C ILE A 256 30.16 6.22 -8.87
N ARG A 257 29.66 6.81 -7.79
CA ARG A 257 28.73 6.14 -6.88
C ARG A 257 27.38 5.83 -7.54
N LEU A 258 26.90 6.68 -8.46
CA LEU A 258 25.64 6.49 -9.18
C LEU A 258 25.70 5.37 -10.23
N TYR A 259 26.89 4.86 -10.59
CA TYR A 259 26.99 3.62 -11.38
C TYR A 259 26.66 2.36 -10.58
N GLN A 260 26.64 2.45 -9.25
CA GLN A 260 26.18 1.39 -8.36
C GLN A 260 24.72 1.63 -7.98
N PRO A 261 23.93 0.59 -7.68
CA PRO A 261 22.54 0.76 -7.27
C PRO A 261 22.37 1.75 -6.11
N VAL A 262 21.36 2.63 -6.26
CA VAL A 262 20.91 3.59 -5.26
C VAL A 262 19.40 3.56 -5.27
N HIS A 263 18.80 3.27 -4.12
CA HIS A 263 17.35 3.22 -3.96
C HIS A 263 16.82 4.51 -3.29
N LEU A 264 17.60 5.03 -2.34
CA LEU A 264 17.30 6.24 -1.57
C LEU A 264 18.42 7.26 -1.76
N LEU A 265 18.09 8.43 -2.31
CA LEU A 265 19.01 9.54 -2.48
C LEU A 265 18.67 10.65 -1.49
N ILE A 266 19.66 11.09 -0.71
CA ILE A 266 19.51 12.16 0.29
C ILE A 266 20.49 13.28 -0.08
N GLY A 267 20.03 14.53 -0.09
CA GLY A 267 20.95 15.60 -0.47
C GLY A 267 20.36 16.99 -0.51
N THR A 268 21.22 17.95 -0.87
CA THR A 268 20.80 19.34 -1.06
C THR A 268 20.22 19.55 -2.47
N PRO A 269 19.20 20.42 -2.63
CA PRO A 269 18.49 20.57 -3.91
C PRO A 269 19.41 20.90 -5.09
N GLY A 270 20.36 21.83 -4.90
CA GLY A 270 21.26 22.27 -5.97
C GLY A 270 22.16 21.15 -6.51
N ARG A 271 22.72 20.32 -5.62
CA ARG A 271 23.60 19.21 -6.03
C ARG A 271 22.82 18.11 -6.74
N ILE A 272 21.65 17.74 -6.23
CA ILE A 272 20.80 16.73 -6.87
C ILE A 272 20.38 17.23 -8.25
N LEU A 273 19.95 18.49 -8.37
CA LEU A 273 19.58 19.07 -9.66
C LEU A 273 20.73 19.06 -10.67
N ASP A 274 21.96 19.36 -10.24
CA ASP A 274 23.13 19.31 -11.12
C ASP A 274 23.38 17.90 -11.67
N LEU A 275 23.34 16.88 -10.82
CA LEU A 275 23.48 15.48 -11.22
C LEU A 275 22.36 15.02 -12.18
N VAL A 276 21.14 15.49 -11.96
CA VAL A 276 19.98 15.19 -12.82
C VAL A 276 20.11 15.88 -14.17
N LYS A 277 20.48 17.16 -14.21
CA LYS A 277 20.69 17.91 -15.46
C LYS A 277 21.81 17.34 -16.32
N LYS A 278 22.84 16.76 -15.70
CA LYS A 278 23.92 16.05 -16.39
C LYS A 278 23.51 14.66 -16.91
N GLY A 279 22.30 14.19 -16.59
CA GLY A 279 21.79 12.88 -17.02
C GLY A 279 22.41 11.70 -16.27
N VAL A 280 23.15 11.94 -15.19
CA VAL A 280 23.78 10.88 -14.39
C VAL A 280 22.81 10.35 -13.32
N CYS A 281 22.01 11.24 -12.72
CA CYS A 281 20.96 10.87 -11.77
C CYS A 281 19.60 10.79 -12.48
N ILE A 282 19.00 9.61 -12.53
CA ILE A 282 17.73 9.35 -13.21
C ILE A 282 16.60 9.26 -12.18
N LEU A 283 15.73 10.27 -12.14
CA LEU A 283 14.60 10.36 -11.20
C LEU A 283 13.24 9.96 -11.79
N LYS A 284 13.21 9.48 -13.03
CA LYS A 284 11.98 9.10 -13.75
C LYS A 284 11.14 8.06 -12.99
N TYR A 285 11.78 7.20 -12.20
CA TYR A 285 11.15 6.11 -11.44
C TYR A 285 11.08 6.38 -9.94
N CYS A 286 11.18 7.65 -9.51
CA CYS A 286 11.16 8.05 -8.12
C CYS A 286 9.75 8.49 -7.68
N PRO A 287 8.88 7.59 -7.18
CA PRO A 287 7.51 7.92 -6.78
C PRO A 287 7.41 8.81 -5.54
N MET A 288 8.46 9.02 -4.76
CA MET A 288 8.38 9.80 -3.52
C MET A 288 9.46 10.87 -3.43
N LEU A 289 9.03 12.11 -3.15
CA LEU A 289 9.88 13.23 -2.79
C LEU A 289 9.57 13.67 -1.36
N VAL A 290 10.56 13.61 -0.49
CA VAL A 290 10.47 14.11 0.89
C VAL A 290 11.22 15.43 1.00
N MET A 291 10.66 16.40 1.70
CA MET A 291 11.25 17.71 1.97
C MET A 291 11.31 17.96 3.46
N ASP A 292 12.50 17.89 4.05
CA ASP A 292 12.72 18.21 5.46
C ASP A 292 13.12 19.69 5.64
N GLU A 293 12.63 20.31 6.71
CA GLU A 293 12.71 21.76 6.96
C GLU A 293 12.20 22.56 5.75
N ALA A 294 10.97 22.25 5.30
CA ALA A 294 10.43 22.80 4.05
C ALA A 294 10.33 24.34 4.02
N ASP A 295 10.22 24.99 5.18
CA ASP A 295 10.29 26.44 5.35
C ASP A 295 11.66 27.01 4.95
N LYS A 296 12.74 26.27 5.19
CA LYS A 296 14.09 26.65 4.73
C LYS A 296 14.33 26.25 3.28
N LEU A 297 13.87 25.07 2.86
CA LEU A 297 14.00 24.60 1.47
C LEU A 297 13.25 25.48 0.47
N LEU A 298 12.19 26.15 0.91
CA LEU A 298 11.41 27.09 0.10
C LEU A 298 11.85 28.55 0.31
N SER A 299 13.11 28.75 0.71
CA SER A 299 13.77 30.06 0.64
C SER A 299 14.13 30.40 -0.82
N PRO A 300 14.36 31.68 -1.14
CA PRO A 300 14.79 32.11 -2.48
C PRO A 300 16.05 31.41 -3.00
N GLU A 301 16.91 30.92 -2.11
CA GLU A 301 18.17 30.24 -2.43
C GLU A 301 17.94 28.84 -3.01
N PHE A 302 16.97 28.09 -2.47
CA PHE A 302 16.76 26.67 -2.78
C PHE A 302 15.52 26.43 -3.66
N GLN A 303 14.46 27.23 -3.49
CA GLN A 303 13.18 27.04 -4.17
C GLN A 303 13.32 26.89 -5.69
N PRO A 304 14.10 27.73 -6.41
CA PRO A 304 14.23 27.59 -7.87
C PRO A 304 14.80 26.24 -8.30
N SER A 305 15.70 25.67 -7.50
CA SER A 305 16.29 24.36 -7.78
C SER A 305 15.27 23.23 -7.59
N ILE A 306 14.42 23.34 -6.57
CA ILE A 306 13.36 22.36 -6.29
C ILE A 306 12.30 22.40 -7.39
N GLU A 307 11.85 23.59 -7.78
CA GLU A 307 10.86 23.76 -8.86
C GLU A 307 11.39 23.22 -10.20
N GLN A 308 12.70 23.34 -10.48
CA GLN A 308 13.34 22.74 -11.65
C GLN A 308 13.56 21.22 -11.53
N LEU A 309 13.67 20.68 -10.32
CA LEU A 309 13.85 19.24 -10.07
C LEU A 309 12.54 18.47 -10.29
N ILE A 310 11.42 19.06 -9.87
CA ILE A 310 10.08 18.45 -9.89
C ILE A 310 9.68 17.86 -11.26
N PRO A 311 9.94 18.51 -12.41
CA PRO A 311 9.67 17.95 -13.74
C PRO A 311 10.40 16.64 -14.07
N PHE A 312 11.54 16.35 -13.43
CA PHE A 312 12.29 15.11 -13.64
C PHE A 312 11.69 13.91 -12.86
N LEU A 313 10.82 14.18 -11.90
CA LEU A 313 10.08 13.17 -11.14
C LEU A 313 8.80 12.75 -11.89
N PRO A 314 8.32 11.52 -11.70
CA PRO A 314 7.09 11.05 -12.32
C PRO A 314 5.89 11.94 -11.97
N ARG A 315 4.91 12.02 -12.88
CA ARG A 315 3.70 12.82 -12.65
C ARG A 315 2.88 12.30 -11.47
N THR A 316 2.94 11.02 -11.14
CA THR A 316 2.20 10.39 -10.03
C THR A 316 2.99 10.36 -8.72
N ARG A 317 4.05 11.17 -8.62
CA ARG A 317 4.87 11.29 -7.39
C ARG A 317 4.03 11.76 -6.19
N GLN A 318 4.37 11.22 -5.03
CA GLN A 318 3.97 11.68 -3.72
C GLN A 318 4.98 12.73 -3.21
N ILE A 319 4.50 13.84 -2.68
CA ILE A 319 5.33 14.86 -2.00
C ILE A 319 4.99 14.89 -0.51
N VAL A 320 6.00 14.66 0.32
CA VAL A 320 5.89 14.66 1.79
C VAL A 320 6.73 15.81 2.34
N MET A 321 6.06 16.83 2.87
CA MET A 321 6.71 18.03 3.41
C MET A 321 6.63 18.05 4.93
N PHE A 322 7.76 18.27 5.58
CA PHE A 322 7.85 18.50 7.02
C PHE A 322 8.45 19.86 7.32
N SER A 323 7.73 20.67 8.09
CA SER A 323 8.18 22.03 8.41
C SER A 323 7.84 22.43 9.84
N ALA A 324 8.63 23.33 10.42
CA ALA A 324 8.30 23.93 11.71
C ALA A 324 7.29 25.07 11.56
N THR A 325 7.33 25.78 10.43
CA THR A 325 6.53 27.00 10.21
C THR A 325 5.85 26.95 8.85
N PHE A 326 4.73 27.66 8.70
CA PHE A 326 3.99 27.75 7.42
C PHE A 326 3.96 29.18 6.88
N PRO A 327 5.13 29.71 6.43
CA PRO A 327 5.17 30.98 5.73
C PRO A 327 4.40 30.89 4.41
N VAL A 328 4.16 32.05 3.79
CA VAL A 328 3.44 32.15 2.52
C VAL A 328 4.10 31.29 1.43
N THR A 329 5.42 31.23 1.39
CA THR A 329 6.17 30.39 0.43
C THR A 329 5.83 28.90 0.53
N VAL A 330 5.66 28.36 1.75
CA VAL A 330 5.24 26.97 1.97
C VAL A 330 3.80 26.76 1.50
N LYS A 331 2.90 27.72 1.77
CA LYS A 331 1.50 27.66 1.32
C LYS A 331 1.39 27.69 -0.20
N ASP A 332 2.08 28.63 -0.84
CA ASP A 332 2.11 28.79 -2.30
C ASP A 332 2.71 27.58 -3.01
N PHE A 333 3.74 26.97 -2.42
CA PHE A 333 4.31 25.73 -2.95
C PHE A 333 3.33 24.57 -2.80
N LYS A 334 2.70 24.43 -1.64
CA LYS A 334 1.66 23.42 -1.37
C LYS A 334 0.53 23.52 -2.40
N ASP A 335 -0.02 24.71 -2.62
CA ASP A 335 -1.14 24.91 -3.56
C ASP A 335 -0.75 24.65 -5.03
N ARG A 336 0.52 24.85 -5.40
CA ARG A 336 1.01 24.63 -6.78
C ARG A 336 1.41 23.19 -7.06
N TYR A 337 2.02 22.48 -6.11
CA TYR A 337 2.69 21.21 -6.37
C TYR A 337 2.05 19.99 -5.69
N LEU A 338 1.36 20.16 -4.56
CA LEU A 338 0.75 19.05 -3.82
C LEU A 338 -0.67 18.77 -4.30
N ARG A 339 -1.06 17.50 -4.31
CA ARG A 339 -2.38 17.03 -4.75
C ARG A 339 -3.22 16.58 -3.57
N LYS A 340 -4.19 17.42 -3.17
CA LYS A 340 -5.08 17.17 -2.03
C LYS A 340 -4.29 16.68 -0.79
N PRO A 341 -3.30 17.45 -0.32
CA PRO A 341 -2.43 16.99 0.76
C PRO A 341 -3.17 16.89 2.08
N ASN A 342 -2.80 15.90 2.89
CA ASN A 342 -3.20 15.83 4.29
C ASN A 342 -2.35 16.80 5.10
N ILE A 343 -3.01 17.74 5.78
CA ILE A 343 -2.35 18.73 6.62
C ILE A 343 -2.38 18.24 8.06
N ILE A 344 -1.20 17.96 8.61
CA ILE A 344 -1.03 17.52 10.00
C ILE A 344 -0.47 18.70 10.78
N ASN A 345 -1.16 19.17 11.81
CA ASN A 345 -0.69 20.28 12.65
C ASN A 345 -0.63 19.86 14.11
N LEU A 346 0.59 19.68 14.62
CA LEU A 346 0.83 19.25 16.02
C LEU A 346 1.42 20.35 16.89
N MET A 347 1.50 21.58 16.39
CA MET A 347 1.99 22.73 17.19
C MET A 347 0.88 23.42 18.00
N ASP A 348 -0.39 23.03 17.83
CA ASP A 348 -1.52 23.63 18.55
C ASP A 348 -2.10 22.63 19.59
N GLU A 349 -1.44 22.50 20.75
CA GLU A 349 -2.07 22.18 22.06
C GLU A 349 -1.08 22.20 23.24
N LEU A 350 -0.25 23.24 23.39
CA LEU A 350 0.42 23.56 24.66
C LEU A 350 -0.36 24.55 25.54
N THR A 351 -1.60 24.91 25.18
CA THR A 351 -2.39 25.91 25.92
C THR A 351 -3.66 25.41 26.62
N LEU A 352 -4.19 24.19 26.42
CA LEU A 352 -5.45 23.78 27.09
C LEU A 352 -5.57 22.27 27.41
N LYS A 353 -4.49 21.61 27.87
CA LYS A 353 -4.59 20.29 28.53
C LYS A 353 -4.24 20.29 30.02
N GLY A 354 -4.21 21.49 30.63
CA GLY A 354 -4.03 21.69 32.08
C GLY A 354 -5.19 22.41 32.78
N MET A 355 -6.25 22.79 32.08
CA MET A 355 -7.45 23.40 32.69
C MET A 355 -8.70 22.81 32.05
N GLY A 356 -9.57 22.24 32.89
CA GLY A 356 -10.83 21.63 32.47
C GLY A 356 -11.65 22.56 31.58
N VAL A 357 -12.20 21.99 30.50
CA VAL A 357 -12.98 22.64 29.44
C VAL A 357 -14.38 23.06 29.92
N GLY A 358 -14.50 23.56 31.16
CA GLY A 358 -15.75 24.02 31.77
C GLY A 358 -15.84 25.53 32.03
N GLN A 359 -14.72 26.28 32.03
CA GLN A 359 -14.73 27.68 32.49
C GLN A 359 -14.38 28.75 31.44
N VAL A 360 -13.78 28.38 30.30
CA VAL A 360 -13.31 29.40 29.33
C VAL A 360 -14.48 30.02 28.52
N PHE A 361 -15.62 29.35 28.42
CA PHE A 361 -16.79 29.90 27.69
C PHE A 361 -17.53 31.01 28.46
N TRP A 362 -17.40 31.08 29.80
CA TRP A 362 -18.07 32.12 30.60
C TRP A 362 -17.29 33.45 30.69
N VAL A 363 -15.98 33.45 30.42
CA VAL A 363 -15.15 34.66 30.56
C VAL A 363 -15.26 35.58 29.33
N LEU A 364 -15.52 35.04 28.14
CA LEU A 364 -15.57 35.82 26.90
C LEU A 364 -16.95 36.43 26.57
N VAL A 365 -18.02 36.03 27.25
CA VAL A 365 -19.36 36.62 27.07
C VAL A 365 -19.64 37.78 28.06
N GLY A 366 -18.84 37.93 29.12
CA GLY A 366 -19.12 38.87 30.22
C GLY A 366 -18.52 40.29 30.11
N LYS A 367 -17.70 40.59 29.10
CA LYS A 367 -17.11 41.95 28.93
C LYS A 367 -17.48 42.57 27.59
N GLY A 368 -18.78 42.62 27.33
CA GLY A 368 -19.39 43.55 26.40
C GLY A 368 -19.61 44.92 27.07
N VAL A 369 -18.80 45.88 26.64
CA VAL A 369 -18.97 47.35 26.72
C VAL A 369 -20.37 47.83 27.14
N ARG A 370 -20.44 48.61 28.23
CA ARG A 370 -21.47 49.65 28.40
C ARG A 370 -20.78 51.00 28.57
N ARG A 371 -21.37 51.98 27.88
CA ARG A 371 -21.08 53.41 27.90
C ARG A 371 -21.19 54.01 29.30
#